data_AF-A0A8B6CEE3-F1
#
_entry.id   AF-A0A8B6CEE3-F1
#
_cell.length_a   1.000
_cell.length_b   1.000
_cell.length_c   1.000
_cell.angle_alpha   90.00
_cell.angle_beta   90.00
_cell.angle_gamma   90.00
#
_symmetry.space_group_name_H-M   'P 1'
#
loop_
_entity.id
_entity.type
_entity.pdbx_description
1 polymer ?
#
loop_
_entity_poly.entity_id
_entity_poly.type
_entity_poly.pdbx_seq_one_letter_code
_entity_poly.pdbx_strand_id
1 'polypeptide(L)'
;HWDSWSVQVGAAKSVYVSFGIHPHIAARGVSHKQLEDLDHLLGNYKCVAVGEIGLDFTTRCGCKRCHTPQQCQQRMRDCQEKALLEMLQIAQRRQLPVILHCRDRGSGDAAARVLAIIRSGFAELHYHRHCFDGSIEELREWQKPS
;
A
#
# COMPACT_ATOMS: atom_id res chain seq x y z
N HIS A 1 13.24 3.76 7.18
CA HIS A 1 14.42 2.90 7.07
C HIS A 1 14.10 1.59 7.75
N TRP A 2 14.16 0.47 7.03
CA TRP A 2 13.87 -0.86 7.57
C TRP A 2 15.04 -1.43 8.37
N ASP A 3 16.19 -0.77 8.37
CA ASP A 3 17.48 -1.28 8.86
C ASP A 3 17.48 -1.73 10.34
N SER A 4 16.53 -1.27 11.15
CA SER A 4 16.42 -1.61 12.57
C SER A 4 15.26 -2.54 12.92
N TRP A 5 14.53 -3.09 11.93
CA TRP A 5 13.31 -3.86 12.20
C TRP A 5 13.56 -5.07 13.12
N SER A 6 14.69 -5.74 12.93
CA SER A 6 15.06 -6.93 13.71
C SER A 6 15.37 -6.59 15.17
N VAL A 7 15.94 -5.42 15.43
CA VAL A 7 16.18 -4.90 16.77
C VAL A 7 14.86 -4.53 17.45
N GLN A 8 13.93 -3.93 16.71
CA GLN A 8 12.60 -3.55 17.22
C GLN A 8 11.76 -4.78 17.61
N VAL A 9 11.81 -5.84 16.80
CA VAL A 9 11.10 -7.10 17.08
C VAL A 9 11.81 -7.92 18.15
N GLY A 10 13.14 -7.85 18.21
CA GLY A 10 13.96 -8.58 19.15
C GLY A 10 13.75 -10.10 19.08
N ALA A 11 13.88 -10.76 20.24
CA ALA A 11 13.69 -12.21 20.38
C ALA A 11 12.21 -12.63 20.57
N ALA A 12 11.25 -11.71 20.39
CA ALA A 12 9.85 -11.99 20.66
C ALA A 12 9.31 -13.06 19.69
N LYS A 13 8.82 -14.19 20.23
CA LYS A 13 8.34 -15.33 19.42
C LYS A 13 6.97 -15.09 18.78
N SER A 14 6.12 -14.28 19.41
CA SER A 14 4.73 -14.03 18.99
C SER A 14 4.54 -12.75 18.17
N VAL A 15 5.63 -12.08 17.80
CA VAL A 15 5.59 -10.85 17.00
C VAL A 15 6.01 -11.16 15.57
N TYR A 16 5.12 -10.79 14.64
CA TYR A 16 5.31 -10.89 13.20
C TYR A 16 5.32 -9.49 12.59
N VAL A 17 5.91 -9.39 11.40
CA VAL A 17 6.08 -8.13 10.68
C VAL A 17 5.38 -8.17 9.35
N SER A 18 5.01 -6.99 8.86
CA SER A 18 4.68 -6.76 7.47
C SER A 18 5.63 -5.70 6.93
N PHE A 19 5.99 -5.82 5.66
CA PHE A 19 6.81 -4.81 4.99
C PHE A 19 6.08 -4.30 3.77
N GLY A 20 6.13 -2.99 3.58
CA GLY A 20 5.46 -2.28 2.52
C GLY A 20 5.88 -0.82 2.52
N ILE A 21 5.64 -0.13 1.41
CA ILE A 21 5.92 1.30 1.27
C ILE A 21 4.59 2.04 1.38
N HIS A 22 4.36 2.64 2.56
CA HIS A 22 3.13 3.37 2.85
C HIS A 22 2.87 4.49 1.81
N PRO A 23 1.60 4.77 1.42
CA PRO A 23 1.25 5.77 0.41
C PRO A 23 1.85 7.17 0.64
N HIS A 24 2.10 7.56 1.88
CA HIS A 24 2.79 8.84 2.19
C HIS A 24 4.21 8.90 1.65
N ILE A 25 4.93 7.78 1.69
CA ILE A 25 6.27 7.66 1.13
C ILE A 25 6.17 7.47 -0.39
N ALA A 26 5.28 6.58 -0.84
CA ALA A 26 5.06 6.29 -2.25
C ALA A 26 4.65 7.52 -3.07
N ALA A 27 3.97 8.50 -2.47
CA ALA A 27 3.62 9.79 -3.08
C ALA A 27 4.82 10.54 -3.70
N ARG A 28 6.04 10.26 -3.25
CA ARG A 28 7.29 10.88 -3.75
C ARG A 28 7.88 10.14 -4.95
N GLY A 29 7.33 8.98 -5.27
CA GLY A 29 7.90 7.98 -6.19
C GLY A 29 8.69 6.91 -5.44
N VAL A 30 8.62 5.69 -5.94
CA VAL A 30 9.38 4.54 -5.44
C VAL A 30 10.44 4.16 -6.48
N SER A 31 11.67 3.95 -6.03
CA SER A 31 12.76 3.51 -6.89
C SER A 31 12.80 1.99 -7.02
N HIS A 32 13.44 1.50 -8.09
CA HIS A 32 13.64 0.05 -8.27
C HIS A 32 14.37 -0.58 -7.08
N LYS A 33 15.42 0.08 -6.58
CA LYS A 33 16.16 -0.36 -5.40
C LYS A 33 15.25 -0.53 -4.16
N GLN A 34 14.31 0.39 -3.94
CA GLN A 34 13.39 0.26 -2.81
C GLN A 34 12.46 -0.97 -2.94
N LEU A 35 12.07 -1.32 -4.17
CA LEU A 35 11.27 -2.52 -4.44
C LEU A 35 12.10 -3.80 -4.27
N GLU A 36 13.37 -3.80 -4.69
CA GLU A 36 14.30 -4.90 -4.45
C GLU A 36 14.54 -5.11 -2.95
N ASP A 37 14.81 -4.03 -2.22
CA ASP A 37 15.01 -4.07 -0.76
C ASP A 37 13.74 -4.57 -0.05
N LEU A 38 12.55 -4.16 -0.51
CA LEU A 38 11.27 -4.68 -0.02
C LEU A 38 11.15 -6.19 -0.27
N ASP A 39 11.40 -6.64 -1.50
CA ASP A 39 11.28 -8.04 -1.89
C ASP A 39 12.21 -8.93 -1.05
N HIS A 40 13.44 -8.48 -0.78
CA HIS A 40 14.36 -9.17 0.14
C HIS A 40 13.79 -9.28 1.56
N LEU A 41 13.22 -8.21 2.11
CA LEU A 41 12.63 -8.23 3.46
C LEU A 41 11.42 -9.14 3.57
N LEU A 42 10.60 -9.22 2.51
CA LEU A 42 9.44 -10.11 2.45
C LEU A 42 9.81 -11.59 2.47
N GLY A 43 11.07 -11.93 2.15
CA GLY A 43 11.59 -13.29 2.31
C GLY A 43 11.94 -13.68 3.75
N ASN A 44 11.82 -12.78 4.72
CA ASN A 44 12.12 -13.06 6.11
C ASN A 44 11.05 -13.94 6.76
N TYR A 45 11.46 -14.92 7.58
CA TYR A 45 10.56 -15.85 8.27
C TYR A 45 9.55 -15.19 9.23
N LYS A 46 9.83 -13.98 9.73
CA LYS A 46 8.88 -13.21 10.56
C LYS A 46 7.90 -12.38 9.74
N CYS A 47 8.13 -12.24 8.44
CA CYS A 47 7.25 -11.49 7.55
C CYS A 47 6.05 -12.34 7.15
N VAL A 48 4.84 -11.80 7.37
CA VAL A 48 3.59 -12.53 7.12
C VAL A 48 2.65 -11.83 6.14
N ALA A 49 2.96 -10.59 5.72
CA ALA A 49 2.14 -9.83 4.80
C ALA A 49 2.95 -8.74 4.07
N VAL A 50 2.46 -8.32 2.90
CA VAL A 50 2.90 -7.08 2.26
C VAL A 50 2.04 -5.93 2.80
N GLY A 51 2.67 -4.97 3.47
CA GLY A 51 1.92 -3.93 4.14
C GLY A 51 2.74 -3.01 5.04
N GLU A 52 2.28 -1.80 5.33
CA GLU A 52 1.04 -1.22 4.82
C GLU A 52 1.26 -0.57 3.44
N ILE A 53 0.38 -0.87 2.47
CA ILE A 53 0.40 -0.33 1.10
C ILE A 53 -0.98 0.18 0.71
N GLY A 54 -1.11 1.06 -0.28
CA GLY A 54 -2.41 1.52 -0.74
C GLY A 54 -2.40 2.95 -1.23
N LEU A 55 -3.53 3.65 -1.07
CA LEU A 55 -3.71 5.03 -1.53
C LEU A 55 -4.09 5.95 -0.36
N ASP A 56 -3.47 7.12 -0.32
CA ASP A 56 -3.79 8.19 0.62
C ASP A 56 -3.79 9.54 -0.10
N PHE A 57 -4.99 10.07 -0.36
CA PHE A 57 -5.18 11.33 -1.07
C PHE A 57 -5.14 12.57 -0.16
N THR A 58 -4.74 12.39 1.11
CA THR A 58 -4.62 13.49 2.08
C THR A 58 -3.21 14.08 2.13
N THR A 59 -2.24 13.45 1.45
CA THR A 59 -0.83 13.86 1.42
C THR A 59 -0.47 14.73 0.20
N ARG A 60 0.84 14.99 0.02
CA ARG A 60 1.40 15.72 -1.11
C ARG A 60 2.59 14.96 -1.69
N CYS A 61 2.88 15.10 -2.98
CA CYS A 61 4.04 14.44 -3.59
C CYS A 61 5.41 15.01 -3.16
N GLY A 62 5.43 16.09 -2.35
CA GLY A 62 6.65 16.68 -1.81
C GLY A 62 7.57 17.32 -2.86
N CYS A 63 7.09 17.53 -4.08
CA CYS A 63 7.91 17.96 -5.20
C CYS A 63 8.03 19.47 -5.35
N LYS A 64 9.25 19.95 -5.60
CA LYS A 64 9.51 21.37 -5.91
C LYS A 64 9.15 21.78 -7.35
N ARG A 65 8.84 20.81 -8.21
CA ARG A 65 8.48 21.01 -9.64
C ARG A 65 6.98 21.21 -9.87
N CYS A 66 6.19 21.10 -8.81
CA CYS A 66 4.75 21.15 -8.85
C CYS A 66 4.37 22.61 -8.63
N HIS A 67 3.86 23.28 -9.67
CA HIS A 67 3.55 24.71 -9.63
C HIS A 67 2.13 24.99 -9.13
N THR A 68 1.25 23.98 -9.14
CA THR A 68 -0.13 24.10 -8.64
C THR A 68 -0.50 22.95 -7.69
N PRO A 69 -1.48 23.15 -6.79
CA PRO A 69 -2.03 22.08 -5.95
C PRO A 69 -2.55 20.89 -6.76
N GLN A 70 -3.17 21.14 -7.91
CA GLN A 70 -3.72 20.12 -8.79
C GLN A 70 -2.62 19.25 -9.41
N GLN A 71 -1.52 19.86 -9.87
CA GLN A 71 -0.34 19.12 -10.35
C GLN A 71 0.26 18.27 -9.23
N CYS A 72 0.36 18.81 -8.01
CA CYS A 72 0.87 18.08 -6.86
C CYS A 72 0.00 16.88 -6.51
N GLN A 73 -1.32 17.05 -6.52
CA GLN A 73 -2.27 15.96 -6.26
C GLN A 73 -2.21 14.90 -7.36
N GLN A 74 -2.24 15.28 -8.63
CA GLN A 74 -2.20 14.32 -9.73
C GLN A 74 -0.93 13.47 -9.66
N ARG A 75 0.24 14.12 -9.53
CA ARG A 75 1.51 13.41 -9.43
C ARG A 75 1.57 12.48 -8.22
N MET A 76 1.03 12.91 -7.07
CA MET A 76 0.95 12.07 -5.88
C MET A 76 0.11 10.82 -6.13
N ARG A 77 -1.08 10.96 -6.76
CA ARG A 77 -1.94 9.83 -7.10
C ARG A 77 -1.23 8.87 -8.05
N ASP A 78 -0.63 9.39 -9.12
CA ASP A 78 0.10 8.59 -10.10
C ASP A 78 1.24 7.79 -9.45
N CYS A 79 2.01 8.42 -8.54
CA CYS A 79 3.08 7.74 -7.83
C CYS A 79 2.57 6.66 -6.86
N GLN A 80 1.48 6.92 -6.14
CA GLN A 80 0.89 5.93 -5.24
C GLN A 80 0.27 4.75 -5.98
N GLU A 81 -0.50 5.00 -7.05
CA GLU A 81 -1.12 3.94 -7.85
C GLU A 81 -0.06 3.05 -8.51
N LYS A 82 1.01 3.65 -9.06
CA LYS A 82 2.14 2.91 -9.61
C LYS A 82 2.80 2.02 -8.55
N ALA A 83 3.10 2.59 -7.37
CA ALA A 83 3.75 1.85 -6.30
C ALA A 83 2.86 0.73 -5.75
N LEU A 84 1.55 0.96 -5.62
CA LEU A 84 0.58 -0.06 -5.24
C LEU A 84 0.61 -1.23 -6.23
N LEU A 85 0.57 -0.95 -7.54
CA LEU A 85 0.64 -1.98 -8.56
C LEU A 85 1.93 -2.80 -8.49
N GLU A 86 3.08 -2.15 -8.32
CA GLU A 86 4.38 -2.83 -8.18
C GLU A 86 4.43 -3.71 -6.92
N MET A 87 3.87 -3.25 -5.79
CA MET A 87 3.81 -4.02 -4.55
C MET A 87 2.78 -5.15 -4.59
N LEU A 88 1.65 -5.00 -5.29
CA LEU A 88 0.69 -6.08 -5.52
C LEU A 88 1.28 -7.19 -6.39
N GLN A 89 2.08 -6.84 -7.39
CA GLN A 89 2.82 -7.83 -8.18
C GLN A 89 3.83 -8.60 -7.30
N ILE A 90 4.51 -7.93 -6.37
CA ILE A 90 5.39 -8.60 -5.40
C ILE A 90 4.57 -9.54 -4.51
N ALA A 91 3.46 -9.07 -3.93
CA ALA A 91 2.57 -9.87 -3.09
C ALA A 91 2.08 -11.13 -3.80
N GLN A 92 1.68 -11.01 -5.07
CA GLN A 92 1.25 -12.13 -5.90
C GLN A 92 2.36 -13.16 -6.12
N ARG A 93 3.57 -12.72 -6.49
CA ARG A 93 4.72 -13.64 -6.65
C ARG A 93 5.12 -14.33 -5.35
N ARG A 94 5.01 -13.63 -4.23
CA ARG A 94 5.36 -14.13 -2.88
C ARG A 94 4.22 -14.92 -2.23
N GLN A 95 3.02 -14.91 -2.82
CA GLN A 95 1.80 -15.49 -2.26
C GLN A 95 1.49 -14.99 -0.83
N LEU A 96 1.78 -13.71 -0.57
CA LEU A 96 1.56 -13.10 0.73
C LEU A 96 0.23 -12.31 0.74
N PRO A 97 -0.52 -12.33 1.86
CA PRO A 97 -1.65 -11.43 2.03
C PRO A 97 -1.20 -9.97 2.07
N VAL A 98 -2.12 -9.06 1.79
CA VAL A 98 -1.87 -7.62 1.68
C VAL A 98 -2.60 -6.86 2.78
N ILE A 99 -1.90 -5.94 3.45
CA ILE A 99 -2.50 -4.98 4.38
C ILE A 99 -2.66 -3.63 3.66
N LEU A 100 -3.91 -3.23 3.46
CA LEU A 100 -4.30 -2.06 2.66
C LEU A 100 -4.58 -0.84 3.53
N HIS A 101 -4.04 0.30 3.10
CA HIS A 101 -4.42 1.66 3.52
C HIS A 101 -5.29 2.31 2.45
N CYS A 102 -6.42 2.88 2.84
CA CYS A 102 -7.24 3.72 1.98
C CYS A 102 -7.62 4.98 2.77
N ARG A 103 -7.30 6.17 2.27
CA ARG A 103 -7.68 7.43 2.93
C ARG A 103 -7.87 8.58 1.95
N ASP A 104 -8.95 9.34 2.08
CA ASP A 104 -9.24 10.49 1.21
C ASP A 104 -10.14 11.57 1.84
N ARG A 105 -10.20 11.64 3.18
CA ARG A 105 -11.12 12.53 3.93
C ARG A 105 -12.60 12.22 3.71
N GLY A 106 -12.94 10.98 3.35
CA GLY A 106 -14.32 10.48 3.29
C GLY A 106 -14.97 10.64 1.93
N SER A 107 -14.22 10.90 0.85
CA SER A 107 -14.79 10.89 -0.50
C SER A 107 -15.04 9.47 -1.01
N GLY A 108 -14.30 8.47 -0.51
CA GLY A 108 -14.38 7.07 -0.96
C GLY A 108 -13.60 6.80 -2.26
N ASP A 109 -13.03 7.83 -2.89
CA ASP A 109 -12.25 7.72 -4.13
C ASP A 109 -11.01 6.83 -3.96
N ALA A 110 -10.25 6.97 -2.86
CA ALA A 110 -9.06 6.17 -2.62
C ALA A 110 -9.42 4.68 -2.53
N ALA A 111 -10.49 4.35 -1.79
CA ALA A 111 -10.97 2.99 -1.68
C ALA A 111 -11.47 2.45 -3.03
N ALA A 112 -12.27 3.23 -3.78
CA ALA A 112 -12.75 2.83 -5.09
C ALA A 112 -11.61 2.58 -6.10
N ARG A 113 -10.57 3.42 -6.08
CA ARG A 113 -9.38 3.27 -6.94
C ARG A 113 -8.56 2.03 -6.56
N VAL A 114 -8.34 1.78 -5.26
CA VAL A 114 -7.68 0.54 -4.80
C VAL A 114 -8.46 -0.68 -5.28
N LEU A 115 -9.78 -0.71 -5.09
CA LEU A 115 -10.62 -1.84 -5.51
C LEU A 115 -10.56 -2.06 -7.03
N ALA A 116 -10.58 -0.99 -7.82
CA ALA A 116 -10.43 -1.07 -9.27
C ALA A 116 -9.09 -1.68 -9.70
N ILE A 117 -7.98 -1.30 -9.04
CA ILE A 117 -6.65 -1.88 -9.29
C ILE A 117 -6.62 -3.35 -8.90
N ILE A 118 -7.22 -3.72 -7.76
CA ILE A 118 -7.30 -5.12 -7.33
C ILE A 118 -8.05 -5.96 -8.37
N ARG A 119 -9.21 -5.48 -8.83
CA ARG A 119 -10.03 -6.17 -9.84
C ARG A 119 -9.38 -6.28 -11.22
N SER A 120 -8.34 -5.47 -11.51
CA SER A 120 -7.65 -5.54 -12.81
C SER A 120 -6.67 -6.71 -12.94
N GLY A 121 -6.48 -7.55 -11.92
CA GLY A 121 -5.60 -8.72 -12.01
C GLY A 121 -5.05 -9.29 -10.69
N PHE A 122 -5.49 -8.77 -9.54
CA PHE A 122 -4.99 -9.16 -8.22
C PHE A 122 -6.10 -9.65 -7.27
N ALA A 123 -7.27 -10.00 -7.81
CA ALA A 123 -8.45 -10.44 -7.06
C ALA A 123 -8.19 -11.66 -6.16
N GLU A 124 -7.32 -12.57 -6.59
CA GLU A 124 -7.01 -13.83 -5.89
C GLU A 124 -6.17 -13.64 -4.62
N LEU A 125 -5.63 -12.44 -4.36
CA LEU A 125 -4.90 -12.17 -3.12
C LEU A 125 -5.87 -11.98 -1.95
N HIS A 126 -5.38 -12.28 -0.74
CA HIS A 126 -6.10 -11.99 0.49
C HIS A 126 -5.79 -10.57 0.97
N TYR A 127 -6.83 -9.81 1.30
CA TYR A 127 -6.70 -8.41 1.70
C TYR A 127 -7.22 -8.19 3.12
N HIS A 128 -6.41 -7.54 3.95
CA HIS A 128 -6.83 -6.93 5.20
C HIS A 128 -6.84 -5.41 5.01
N ARG A 129 -8.02 -4.80 5.00
CA ARG A 129 -8.12 -3.34 4.96
C ARG A 129 -7.97 -2.76 6.36
N HIS A 130 -6.81 -2.17 6.63
CA HIS A 130 -6.49 -1.59 7.92
C HIS A 130 -7.29 -0.30 8.15
N CYS A 131 -7.66 -0.05 9.41
CA CYS A 131 -8.28 1.19 9.87
C CYS A 131 -9.48 1.65 9.00
N PHE A 132 -10.40 0.71 8.70
CA PHE A 132 -11.61 0.98 7.92
C PHE A 132 -12.45 2.11 8.55
N ASP A 133 -12.64 3.18 7.79
CA ASP A 133 -13.43 4.36 8.13
C ASP A 133 -14.51 4.67 7.07
N GLY A 134 -14.75 3.73 6.15
CA GLY A 134 -15.66 3.87 5.03
C GLY A 134 -17.14 3.69 5.40
N SER A 135 -18.02 3.92 4.42
CA SER A 135 -19.46 3.75 4.59
C SER A 135 -19.91 2.29 4.43
N ILE A 136 -21.17 2.01 4.78
CA ILE A 136 -21.78 0.69 4.58
C ILE A 136 -21.86 0.34 3.09
N GLU A 137 -22.11 1.32 2.23
CA GLU A 137 -22.16 1.17 0.78
C GLU A 137 -20.79 0.74 0.24
N GLU A 138 -19.73 1.37 0.74
CA GLU A 138 -18.37 0.99 0.40
C GLU A 138 -18.06 -0.44 0.86
N LEU A 139 -18.41 -0.81 2.10
CA LEU A 139 -18.23 -2.18 2.59
C LEU A 139 -18.94 -3.21 1.67
N ARG A 140 -20.19 -2.92 1.27
CA ARG A 140 -20.96 -3.78 0.36
C ARG A 140 -20.30 -3.90 -1.01
N GLU A 141 -19.75 -2.82 -1.54
CA GLU A 141 -19.05 -2.83 -2.83
C GLU A 141 -17.80 -3.73 -2.79
N TRP A 142 -17.05 -3.70 -1.68
CA TRP A 142 -15.87 -4.51 -1.47
C TRP A 142 -16.16 -6.00 -1.20
N GLN A 143 -17.36 -6.34 -0.73
CA GLN A 143 -17.79 -7.72 -0.53
C GLN A 143 -18.25 -8.42 -1.81
N LYS A 144 -18.47 -7.68 -2.90
CA LYS A 144 -18.85 -8.28 -4.18
C LYS A 144 -17.70 -9.15 -4.70
N PRO A 145 -18.00 -10.35 -5.21
CA PRO A 145 -17.00 -11.18 -5.86
C PRO A 145 -16.36 -10.41 -7.03
N SER A 146 -15.09 -10.71 -7.29
CA SER A 146 -14.33 -10.13 -8.40
C SER A 146 -14.73 -10.77 -9.72
#